data_AF-A0A7W0JHG4-F1
#
_entry.id   AF-A0A7W0JHG4-F1
#
_cell.length_a   1.000
_cell.length_b   1.000
_cell.length_c   1.000
_cell.angle_alpha   90.00
_cell.angle_beta   90.00
_cell.angle_gamma   90.00
#
_symmetry.space_group_name_H-M   'P 1'
#
loop_
_entity.id
_entity.type
_entity.pdbx_description
1 polymer ?
#
loop_
_entity_poly.entity_id
_entity_poly.type
_entity_poly.pdbx_seq_one_letter_code
_entity_poly.pdbx_strand_id
1 'polypeptide(L)'
;MALKIENHLKDQKLPRRADESLKKILTLVPREHLRGLERLRIVDRINDARLSSTQLAKLPGLYHPKQGTQGAWIEVALVTLIPTSKPFYQRLLPRLYFRANLAAVVLSLIGQHYYLTLRHSVKKDRLEPSVRAYTEKYLKKWSENEHSIRTRLFKPLQPRFERWARSLQKRAVTKSGK
;
A
#
# COMPACT_ATOMS: atom_id res chain seq x y z
N MET A 1 20.70 -5.75 -5.96
CA MET A 1 20.56 -4.31 -5.69
C MET A 1 19.48 -4.13 -4.63
N ALA A 2 19.76 -3.43 -3.53
CA ALA A 2 18.75 -3.11 -2.52
C ALA A 2 18.05 -1.81 -2.92
N LEU A 3 16.72 -1.80 -2.84
CA LEU A 3 15.91 -0.60 -3.09
C LEU A 3 16.31 0.51 -2.10
N LYS A 4 16.68 1.70 -2.59
CA LYS A 4 17.06 2.81 -1.73
C LYS A 4 15.81 3.46 -1.13
N ILE A 5 15.73 3.56 0.20
CA ILE A 5 14.65 4.28 0.88
C ILE A 5 15.13 5.71 1.15
N GLU A 6 14.46 6.70 0.57
CA GLU A 6 14.78 8.12 0.74
C GLU A 6 13.67 8.81 1.54
N ASN A 7 14.06 9.52 2.61
CA ASN A 7 13.14 10.32 3.41
C ASN A 7 13.25 11.79 2.99
N HIS A 8 12.18 12.33 2.40
CA HIS A 8 12.08 13.72 1.92
C HIS A 8 10.97 14.49 2.63
N LEU A 9 10.63 14.08 3.86
CA LEU A 9 9.69 14.81 4.71
C LEU A 9 10.31 16.16 5.12
N LYS A 10 9.55 17.24 4.95
CA LYS A 10 9.88 18.61 5.36
C LYS A 10 9.11 19.02 6.61
N ASP A 11 7.81 18.69 6.64
CA ASP A 11 6.89 19.21 7.66
C ASP A 11 6.63 18.21 8.79
N GLN A 12 6.67 16.90 8.48
CA GLN A 12 6.31 15.85 9.43
C GLN A 12 7.47 14.93 9.80
N LYS A 13 7.47 14.48 11.06
CA LYS A 13 8.35 13.40 11.49
C LYS A 13 7.77 12.05 11.09
N LEU A 14 8.62 11.21 10.51
CA LEU A 14 8.25 9.84 10.15
C LEU A 14 7.79 9.08 11.41
N PRO A 15 6.65 8.36 11.38
CA PRO A 15 6.20 7.58 12.51
C PRO A 15 7.25 6.56 12.99
N ARG A 16 7.28 6.31 14.30
CA ARG A 16 8.23 5.35 14.89
C ARG A 16 8.11 3.98 14.19
N ARG A 17 9.25 3.40 13.83
CA ARG A 17 9.37 2.10 13.15
C ARG A 17 8.78 2.04 11.73
N ALA A 18 8.55 3.16 11.07
CA ALA A 18 8.12 3.16 9.67
C ALA A 18 9.19 2.55 8.76
N ASP A 19 10.47 2.89 8.96
CA ASP A 19 11.59 2.33 8.18
C ASP A 19 11.71 0.82 8.35
N GLU A 20 11.60 0.31 9.58
CA GLU A 20 11.57 -1.12 9.87
C GLU A 20 10.39 -1.80 9.17
N SER A 21 9.22 -1.17 9.19
CA SER A 21 8.01 -1.68 8.54
C SER A 21 8.20 -1.74 7.03
N LEU A 22 8.78 -0.70 6.41
CA LEU A 22 9.12 -0.68 4.99
C LEU A 22 10.08 -1.79 4.62
N LYS A 23 11.17 -1.96 5.38
CA LYS A 23 12.13 -3.06 5.16
C LYS A 23 11.43 -4.42 5.21
N LYS A 24 10.56 -4.65 6.20
CA LYS A 24 9.76 -5.87 6.30
C LYS A 24 8.80 -6.05 5.13
N ILE A 25 8.15 -4.99 4.65
CA ILE A 25 7.25 -5.07 3.49
C ILE A 25 8.03 -5.45 2.24
N LEU A 26 9.19 -4.84 2.03
CA LEU A 26 10.05 -5.12 0.87
C LEU A 26 10.62 -6.54 0.89
N THR A 27 10.89 -7.14 2.05
CA THR A 27 11.37 -8.53 2.12
C THR A 27 10.29 -9.57 1.84
N LEU A 28 9.00 -9.21 1.90
CA LEU A 28 7.89 -10.12 1.55
C LEU A 28 7.75 -10.37 0.06
N VAL A 29 8.24 -9.42 -0.74
CA VAL A 29 8.10 -9.44 -2.18
C VAL A 29 9.33 -10.11 -2.80
N PRO A 30 9.17 -10.97 -3.83
CA PRO A 30 10.30 -11.53 -4.57
C PRO A 30 11.21 -10.43 -5.12
N ARG A 31 12.52 -10.64 -5.06
CA ARG A 31 13.52 -9.63 -5.48
C ARG A 31 13.38 -9.29 -6.95
N GLU A 32 12.89 -10.23 -7.75
CA GLU A 32 12.62 -10.08 -9.18
C GLU A 32 11.57 -9.00 -9.44
N HIS A 33 10.58 -8.86 -8.57
CA HIS A 33 9.52 -7.86 -8.73
C HIS A 33 9.97 -6.44 -8.38
N LEU A 34 11.12 -6.32 -7.72
CA LEU A 34 11.77 -5.04 -7.40
C LEU A 34 12.83 -4.67 -8.45
N ARG A 35 13.08 -5.54 -9.43
CA ARG A 35 14.12 -5.34 -10.44
C ARG A 35 13.80 -4.12 -11.30
N GLY A 36 14.72 -3.15 -11.33
CA GLY A 36 14.55 -1.91 -12.09
C GLY A 36 13.87 -0.80 -11.31
N LEU A 37 13.46 -1.06 -10.06
CA LEU A 37 13.04 -0.03 -9.11
C LEU A 37 14.26 0.48 -8.34
N GLU A 38 14.60 1.76 -8.50
CA GLU A 38 15.81 2.36 -7.92
C GLU A 38 15.60 2.83 -6.49
N ARG A 39 14.47 3.53 -6.25
CA ARG A 39 14.20 4.16 -4.96
C ARG A 39 12.73 4.20 -4.58
N LEU A 40 12.51 4.24 -3.26
CA LEU A 40 11.23 4.54 -2.61
C LEU A 40 11.41 5.83 -1.83
N ARG A 41 10.68 6.88 -2.23
CA ARG A 41 10.71 8.17 -1.57
C ARG A 41 9.47 8.37 -0.71
N ILE A 42 9.68 8.80 0.53
CA ILE A 42 8.61 9.23 1.43
C ILE A 42 8.56 10.75 1.39
N VAL A 43 7.40 11.31 1.06
CA VAL A 43 7.17 12.76 0.95
C VAL A 43 5.96 13.16 1.80
N ASP A 44 5.84 14.44 2.14
CA ASP A 44 4.63 14.93 2.82
C ASP A 44 3.43 14.87 1.86
N ARG A 45 3.61 15.46 0.68
CA ARG A 45 2.62 15.50 -0.41
C ARG A 45 3.31 15.25 -1.75
N ILE A 46 2.64 14.52 -2.63
CA ILE A 46 3.11 14.29 -4.00
C ILE A 46 2.94 15.59 -4.80
N ASN A 47 3.96 15.92 -5.59
CA ASN A 47 3.93 17.05 -6.49
C ASN A 47 4.21 16.53 -7.91
N ASP A 48 3.18 16.48 -8.74
CA ASP A 48 3.30 16.09 -10.15
C ASP A 48 2.43 17.02 -11.00
N ALA A 49 3.04 17.66 -12.00
CA ALA A 49 2.36 18.61 -12.89
C ALA A 49 1.28 17.95 -13.77
N ARG A 50 1.27 16.63 -13.90
CA ARG A 50 0.32 15.88 -14.73
C ARG A 50 -1.04 15.68 -14.07
N LEU A 51 -1.15 15.91 -12.76
CA LEU A 51 -2.33 15.61 -11.96
C LEU A 51 -2.99 16.89 -11.45
N SER A 52 -4.32 16.87 -11.32
CA SER A 52 -5.04 18.02 -10.76
C SER A 52 -4.80 18.13 -9.25
N SER A 53 -4.94 19.35 -8.71
CA SER A 53 -4.76 19.63 -7.28
C SER A 53 -5.66 18.76 -6.39
N THR A 54 -6.90 18.48 -6.84
CA THR A 54 -7.85 17.61 -6.13
C THR A 54 -7.40 16.15 -6.09
N GLN A 55 -6.80 15.65 -7.17
CA GLN A 55 -6.26 14.29 -7.23
C GLN A 55 -5.03 14.16 -6.34
N LEU A 56 -4.10 15.12 -6.42
CA LEU A 56 -2.88 15.15 -5.62
C LEU A 56 -3.17 15.18 -4.11
N ALA A 57 -4.25 15.85 -3.69
CA ALA A 57 -4.64 15.90 -2.27
C ALA A 57 -5.09 14.53 -1.71
N LYS A 58 -5.58 13.62 -2.56
CA LYS A 58 -6.12 12.32 -2.15
C LYS A 58 -5.19 11.15 -2.45
N LEU A 59 -4.14 11.37 -3.25
CA LEU A 59 -3.29 10.30 -3.76
C LEU A 59 -2.30 9.81 -2.69
N PRO A 60 -2.36 8.53 -2.28
CA PRO A 60 -1.49 8.05 -1.21
C PRO A 60 -0.09 7.63 -1.67
N GLY A 61 0.09 7.42 -2.97
CA GLY A 61 1.36 7.08 -3.55
C GLY A 61 1.32 7.22 -5.07
N LEU A 62 2.48 7.42 -5.67
CA LEU A 62 2.64 7.56 -7.12
C LEU A 62 3.79 6.70 -7.62
N TYR A 63 3.55 5.97 -8.71
CA TYR A 63 4.56 5.21 -9.42
C TYR A 63 5.10 6.03 -10.59
N HIS A 64 6.41 6.19 -10.65
CA HIS A 64 7.12 6.87 -11.72
C HIS A 64 7.83 5.83 -12.59
N PRO A 65 7.34 5.56 -13.81
CA PRO A 65 8.01 4.62 -14.72
C PRO A 65 9.35 5.18 -15.18
N LYS A 66 10.25 4.28 -15.61
CA LYS A 66 11.57 4.65 -16.16
C LYS A 66 11.42 5.66 -17.30
N GLN A 67 12.10 6.80 -17.19
CA GLN A 67 12.12 7.86 -18.20
C GLN A 67 13.57 8.21 -18.54
N GLY A 68 14.00 7.86 -19.76
CA GLY A 68 15.37 8.07 -20.22
C GLY A 68 16.40 7.39 -19.33
N THR A 69 17.28 8.19 -18.75
CA THR A 69 18.37 7.75 -17.84
C THR A 69 17.91 7.54 -16.40
N GLN A 70 16.75 8.07 -15.99
CA GLN A 70 16.22 7.89 -14.65
C GLN A 70 15.47 6.57 -14.56
N GLY A 71 15.86 5.68 -13.66
CA GLY A 71 15.16 4.43 -13.44
C GLY A 71 13.79 4.63 -12.80
N ALA A 72 13.03 3.53 -12.71
CA ALA A 72 11.70 3.58 -12.12
C ALA A 72 11.78 3.80 -10.61
N TRP A 73 10.85 4.55 -10.06
CA TRP A 73 10.82 4.84 -8.62
C TRP A 73 9.40 5.07 -8.13
N ILE A 74 9.22 5.06 -6.81
CA ILE A 74 7.91 5.20 -6.18
C ILE A 74 7.92 6.28 -5.11
N GLU A 75 6.81 7.00 -4.99
CA GLU A 75 6.55 8.00 -3.96
C GLU A 75 5.40 7.58 -3.08
N VAL A 76 5.51 7.85 -1.77
CA VAL A 76 4.45 7.63 -0.79
C VAL A 76 4.20 8.93 -0.04
N ALA A 77 2.94 9.40 -0.04
CA ALA A 77 2.52 10.63 0.59
C ALA A 77 2.07 10.40 2.04
N LEU A 78 2.81 10.92 3.01
CA LEU A 78 2.50 10.72 4.43
C LEU A 78 1.21 11.41 4.87
N VAL A 79 0.88 12.58 4.31
CA VAL A 79 -0.31 13.37 4.69
C VAL A 79 -1.61 12.59 4.47
N THR A 80 -1.67 11.73 3.45
CA THR A 80 -2.86 10.92 3.17
C THR A 80 -2.98 9.72 4.12
N LEU A 81 -1.85 9.20 4.59
CA LEU A 81 -1.79 8.06 5.52
C LEU A 81 -2.07 8.52 6.96
N ILE A 82 -1.59 9.70 7.33
CA ILE A 82 -1.81 10.32 8.63
C ILE A 82 -2.21 11.78 8.41
N PRO A 83 -3.52 12.07 8.34
CA PRO A 83 -3.98 13.44 8.14
C PRO A 83 -3.66 14.28 9.38
N THR A 84 -2.78 15.27 9.21
CA THR A 84 -2.39 16.22 10.25
C THR A 84 -3.38 17.37 10.43
N SER A 85 -4.38 17.52 9.56
CA SER A 85 -5.43 18.54 9.70
C SER A 85 -6.48 18.21 10.76
N LYS A 86 -6.62 16.94 11.14
CA LYS A 86 -7.66 16.48 12.07
C LYS A 86 -7.26 16.65 13.55
N PRO A 87 -8.19 16.75 14.51
CA PRO A 87 -7.84 16.78 15.93
C PRO A 87 -7.24 15.45 16.42
N PHE A 88 -6.49 15.48 17.54
CA PHE A 88 -5.66 14.35 18.01
C PHE A 88 -6.40 13.01 18.11
N TYR A 89 -7.64 13.00 18.63
CA TYR A 89 -8.45 11.79 18.77
C TYR A 89 -8.79 11.14 17.42
N GLN A 90 -9.02 11.95 16.38
CA GLN A 90 -9.26 11.47 15.01
C GLN A 90 -7.96 11.00 14.33
N ARG A 91 -6.78 11.35 14.86
CA ARG A 91 -5.48 10.87 14.38
C ARG A 91 -5.07 9.52 14.96
N LEU A 92 -5.73 9.04 16.02
CA LEU A 92 -5.39 7.76 16.66
C LEU A 92 -5.65 6.58 15.72
N LEU A 93 -6.82 6.53 15.07
CA LEU A 93 -7.16 5.45 14.13
C LEU A 93 -6.18 5.40 12.94
N PRO A 94 -5.91 6.49 12.20
CA PRO A 94 -4.89 6.50 11.14
C PRO A 94 -3.50 6.07 11.62
N ARG A 95 -3.10 6.43 12.84
CA ARG A 95 -1.81 6.01 13.41
C ARG A 95 -1.75 4.52 13.69
N LEU A 96 -2.84 3.92 14.18
CA LEU A 96 -2.92 2.48 14.41
C LEU A 96 -2.89 1.69 13.09
N TYR A 97 -3.62 2.17 12.08
CA TYR A 97 -3.67 1.55 10.75
C TYR A 97 -2.52 1.96 9.82
N PHE A 98 -1.64 2.86 10.26
CA PHE A 98 -0.56 3.42 9.44
C PHE A 98 0.26 2.34 8.75
N ARG A 99 0.67 1.30 9.50
CA ARG A 99 1.49 0.20 8.97
C ARG A 99 0.77 -0.60 7.89
N ALA A 100 -0.51 -0.89 8.11
CA ALA A 100 -1.32 -1.64 7.15
C ALA A 100 -1.58 -0.82 5.87
N ASN A 101 -1.88 0.47 6.02
CA ASN A 101 -2.07 1.37 4.89
C ASN A 101 -0.77 1.58 4.11
N LEU A 102 0.35 1.74 4.82
CA LEU A 102 1.68 1.82 4.20
C LEU A 102 2.01 0.56 3.41
N ALA A 103 1.74 -0.63 3.98
CA ALA A 103 1.92 -1.90 3.28
C ALA A 103 1.04 -1.99 2.03
N ALA A 104 -0.24 -1.62 2.12
CA ALA A 104 -1.16 -1.64 0.98
C ALA A 104 -0.69 -0.72 -0.15
N VAL A 105 -0.24 0.50 0.17
CA VAL A 105 0.26 1.47 -0.82
C VAL A 105 1.57 1.00 -1.44
N VAL A 106 2.54 0.56 -0.64
CA VAL A 106 3.83 0.12 -1.18
C VAL A 106 3.66 -1.14 -2.05
N LEU A 107 2.86 -2.10 -1.62
CA LEU A 107 2.59 -3.31 -2.38
C LEU A 107 1.82 -3.03 -3.67
N SER A 108 0.89 -2.07 -3.67
CA SER A 108 0.18 -1.68 -4.89
C SER A 108 1.10 -0.99 -5.89
N LEU A 109 1.98 -0.10 -5.44
CA LEU A 109 2.98 0.56 -6.28
C LEU A 109 4.00 -0.43 -6.85
N ILE A 110 4.45 -1.41 -6.07
CA ILE A 110 5.31 -2.49 -6.58
C ILE A 110 4.54 -3.35 -7.59
N GLY A 111 3.26 -3.63 -7.32
CA GLY A 111 2.39 -4.32 -8.27
C GLY A 111 2.29 -3.59 -9.61
N GLN A 112 2.08 -2.27 -9.57
CA GLN A 112 2.09 -1.42 -10.77
C GLN A 112 3.42 -1.53 -11.51
N HIS A 113 4.54 -1.39 -10.80
CA HIS A 113 5.87 -1.53 -11.40
C HIS A 113 6.04 -2.90 -12.08
N TYR A 114 5.68 -3.99 -11.39
CA TYR A 114 5.80 -5.35 -11.90
C TYR A 114 4.98 -5.57 -13.18
N TYR A 115 3.70 -5.18 -13.20
CA TYR A 115 2.85 -5.39 -14.37
C TYR A 115 3.10 -4.42 -15.52
N LEU A 116 3.60 -3.22 -15.24
CA LEU A 116 3.91 -2.24 -16.29
C LEU A 116 5.30 -2.45 -16.88
N THR A 117 6.27 -2.90 -16.08
CA THR A 117 7.69 -2.91 -16.47
C THR A 117 8.22 -4.31 -16.75
N LEU A 118 7.83 -5.30 -15.95
CA LEU A 118 8.45 -6.63 -15.98
C LEU A 118 7.57 -7.67 -16.67
N ARG A 119 6.25 -7.58 -16.48
CA ARG A 119 5.30 -8.55 -17.01
C ARG A 119 4.47 -7.96 -18.14
N HIS A 120 4.99 -8.07 -19.36
CA HIS A 120 4.33 -7.58 -20.58
C HIS A 120 3.13 -8.42 -21.05
N SER A 121 2.76 -9.49 -20.34
CA SER A 121 1.69 -10.41 -20.73
C SER A 121 0.27 -9.91 -20.39
N VAL A 122 0.14 -8.79 -19.68
CA VAL A 122 -1.15 -8.31 -19.16
C VAL A 122 -1.67 -7.17 -20.03
N LYS A 123 -2.88 -7.36 -20.60
CA LYS A 123 -3.57 -6.33 -21.36
C LYS A 123 -3.95 -5.14 -20.46
N LYS A 124 -3.97 -3.93 -21.03
CA LYS A 124 -4.26 -2.67 -20.30
C LYS A 124 -5.54 -2.74 -19.48
N ASP A 125 -6.62 -3.28 -20.05
CA ASP A 125 -7.93 -3.41 -19.39
C ASP A 125 -7.89 -4.28 -18.12
N ARG A 126 -6.91 -5.19 -18.01
CA ARG A 126 -6.76 -6.11 -16.88
C ARG A 126 -5.66 -5.69 -15.91
N LEU A 127 -5.03 -4.53 -16.11
CA LEU A 127 -3.93 -4.07 -15.24
C LEU A 127 -4.41 -3.81 -13.82
N GLU A 128 -5.46 -3.01 -13.64
CA GLU A 128 -5.97 -2.66 -12.31
C GLU A 128 -6.43 -3.90 -11.52
N PRO A 129 -7.25 -4.83 -12.07
CA PRO A 129 -7.58 -6.07 -11.39
C PRO A 129 -6.34 -6.91 -11.03
N SER A 130 -5.33 -6.95 -11.91
CA SER A 130 -4.10 -7.71 -11.67
C SER A 130 -3.25 -7.12 -10.56
N VAL A 131 -3.11 -5.79 -10.52
CA VAL A 131 -2.43 -5.04 -9.45
C VAL A 131 -3.17 -5.21 -8.14
N ARG A 132 -4.51 -5.16 -8.15
CA ARG A 132 -5.34 -5.38 -6.97
C ARG A 132 -5.15 -6.80 -6.41
N ALA A 133 -5.29 -7.82 -7.25
CA ALA A 133 -5.09 -9.22 -6.83
C ALA A 133 -3.67 -9.47 -6.29
N TYR A 134 -2.67 -8.83 -6.90
CA TYR A 134 -1.30 -8.84 -6.41
C TYR A 134 -1.17 -8.22 -5.03
N THR A 135 -1.76 -7.03 -4.85
CA THR A 135 -1.75 -6.32 -3.56
C THR A 135 -2.42 -7.16 -2.49
N GLU A 136 -3.61 -7.70 -2.75
CA GLU A 136 -4.35 -8.55 -1.82
C GLU A 136 -3.55 -9.80 -1.42
N LYS A 137 -2.88 -10.45 -2.37
CA LYS A 137 -2.02 -11.62 -2.11
C LYS A 137 -0.88 -11.30 -1.14
N TYR A 138 -0.15 -10.22 -1.36
CA TYR A 138 1.00 -9.86 -0.50
C TYR A 138 0.57 -9.19 0.79
N LEU A 139 -0.55 -8.47 0.80
CA LEU A 139 -1.12 -7.88 2.01
C LEU A 139 -1.60 -8.97 2.97
N LYS A 140 -2.19 -10.06 2.45
CA LYS A 140 -2.54 -11.23 3.25
C LYS A 140 -1.30 -11.86 3.88
N LYS A 141 -0.24 -12.09 3.10
CA LYS A 141 1.05 -12.58 3.62
C LYS A 141 1.65 -11.66 4.68
N TRP A 142 1.60 -10.34 4.45
CA TRP A 142 2.06 -9.34 5.41
C TRP A 142 1.29 -9.43 6.73
N SER A 143 -0.05 -9.47 6.65
CA SER A 143 -0.92 -9.57 7.82
C SER A 143 -0.67 -10.86 8.61
N GLU A 144 -0.45 -11.98 7.91
CA GLU A 144 -0.13 -13.25 8.56
C GLU A 144 1.19 -13.22 9.34
N ASN A 145 2.19 -12.49 8.83
CA ASN A 145 3.51 -12.36 9.46
C ASN A 145 3.51 -11.36 10.62
N GLU A 146 2.77 -10.24 10.52
CA GLU A 146 2.75 -9.21 11.57
C GLU A 146 1.94 -9.66 12.80
N HIS A 147 0.94 -10.53 12.62
CA HIS A 147 0.04 -10.97 13.69
C HIS A 147 0.32 -12.37 14.22
N SER A 148 1.54 -12.91 14.09
CA SER A 148 1.84 -14.36 14.24
C SER A 148 1.15 -15.07 15.42
N ILE A 149 1.06 -14.43 16.59
CA ILE A 149 0.38 -14.97 17.79
C ILE A 149 -1.16 -14.99 17.60
N ARG A 150 -1.74 -13.86 17.17
CA ARG A 150 -3.17 -13.74 16.87
C ARG A 150 -3.56 -14.62 15.69
N THR A 151 -2.77 -14.66 14.61
CA THR A 151 -3.04 -15.56 13.50
C THR A 151 -2.97 -17.01 13.93
N ARG A 152 -2.02 -17.42 14.78
CA ARG A 152 -1.98 -18.80 15.29
C ARG A 152 -3.23 -19.17 16.09
N LEU A 153 -3.77 -18.24 16.89
CA LEU A 153 -4.98 -18.47 17.69
C LEU A 153 -6.26 -18.49 16.84
N PHE A 154 -6.38 -17.59 15.85
CA PHE A 154 -7.63 -17.39 15.12
C PHE A 154 -7.68 -18.04 13.72
N LYS A 155 -6.55 -18.52 13.16
CA LYS A 155 -6.50 -19.28 11.90
C LYS A 155 -7.49 -20.45 11.82
N PRO A 156 -7.62 -21.34 12.83
CA PRO A 156 -8.57 -22.44 12.76
C PRO A 156 -10.04 -21.99 12.73
N LEU A 157 -10.34 -20.80 13.27
CA LEU A 157 -11.69 -20.23 13.33
C LEU A 157 -12.00 -19.30 12.15
N GLN A 158 -11.00 -18.92 11.37
CA GLN A 158 -11.12 -18.07 10.19
C GLN A 158 -12.23 -18.50 9.21
N PRO A 159 -12.41 -19.78 8.83
CA PRO A 159 -13.49 -20.18 7.92
C PRO A 159 -14.89 -19.95 8.52
N ARG A 160 -15.04 -19.98 9.85
CA ARG A 160 -16.32 -19.66 10.51
C ARG A 160 -16.59 -18.16 10.48
N PHE A 161 -15.58 -17.34 10.77
CA PHE A 161 -15.69 -15.89 10.68
C PHE A 161 -15.99 -15.41 9.26
N GLU A 162 -15.38 -15.99 8.23
CA GLU A 162 -15.67 -15.64 6.84
C GLU A 162 -17.12 -15.97 6.44
N ARG A 163 -17.65 -17.10 6.90
CA ARG A 163 -19.07 -17.45 6.67
C ARG A 163 -20.00 -16.45 7.35
N TRP A 164 -19.70 -16.07 8.60
CA TRP A 164 -20.49 -15.06 9.32
C TRP A 164 -20.40 -13.68 8.66
N ALA A 165 -19.21 -13.26 8.25
CA ALA A 165 -19.01 -11.99 7.54
C ALA A 165 -19.80 -11.95 6.23
N ARG A 166 -19.76 -13.02 5.42
CA ARG A 166 -20.56 -13.12 4.18
C ARG A 166 -22.06 -13.08 4.47
N SER A 167 -22.52 -13.73 5.54
CA SER A 167 -23.94 -13.71 5.95
C SER A 167 -24.38 -12.31 6.37
N LEU A 168 -23.56 -11.60 7.15
CA LEU A 168 -23.81 -10.22 7.57
C LEU A 168 -23.79 -9.25 6.39
N GLN A 169 -22.83 -9.40 5.47
CA GLN A 169 -22.74 -8.57 4.28
C GLN A 169 -23.94 -8.76 3.35
N LYS A 170 -24.39 -10.01 3.14
CA LYS A 170 -25.65 -10.29 2.43
C LYS A 170 -26.83 -9.55 3.08
N ARG A 171 -26.99 -9.67 4.41
CA ARG A 171 -28.06 -8.98 5.15
C ARG A 171 -27.97 -7.46 5.06
N ALA A 172 -26.77 -6.89 5.05
CA ALA A 172 -26.56 -5.44 4.94
C ALA A 172 -26.94 -4.94 3.54
N VAL A 173 -26.53 -5.64 2.47
CA VAL A 173 -26.90 -5.30 1.08
C VAL A 173 -28.42 -5.37 0.87
N THR A 174 -29.09 -6.36 1.45
CA THR A 174 -30.56 -6.46 1.39
C THR A 174 -31.26 -5.32 2.14
N LYS A 175 -30.64 -4.76 3.19
CA LYS A 175 -31.18 -3.63 3.95
C LYS A 175 -30.89 -2.26 3.32
N SER A 176 -29.79 -2.10 2.58
CA SER A 176 -29.45 -0.85 1.90
C SER A 176 -30.04 -0.72 0.50
N GLY A 177 -30.68 -1.78 -0.02
CA GLY A 177 -31.41 -1.79 -1.29
C GLY A 177 -32.92 -1.58 -1.13
N LYS A 178 -33.38 -1.12 0.03
CA LYS A 178 -34.73 -0.60 0.28
C LYS A 178 -34.67 0.90 0.46
#